data_AF-A0A968F121-F1
#
_entry.id   AF-A0A968F121-F1
#
_cell.length_a   1.000
_cell.length_b   1.000
_cell.length_c   1.000
_cell.angle_alpha   90.00
_cell.angle_beta   90.00
_cell.angle_gamma   90.00
#
_symmetry.space_group_name_H-M   'P 1'
#
loop_
_entity.id
_entity.type
_entity.pdbx_description
1 polymer ?
#
loop_
_entity_poly.entity_id
_entity_poly.type
_entity_poly.pdbx_seq_one_letter_code
_entity_poly.pdbx_strand_id
1 'polypeptide(L)'
;MKSMISSVIAFLVVIFSASSMCGQDINYLFVGELEKGISKSQQLIYRLKFEDGIFTNIEEIHQFRSNKPVLINIRPWEIIEDRFAVSPAGIIYDLQFETILYGGRSGYSFLGTEGPYAYYHRFALVDWENIPREFYYFDIFNGREMQRLTSGTSFWHLPEMLRHKFNRNFSPDGRLYAYFPDSDLSCSELRVKDSEDSDGWKIADGLSVSVPLSSTFPHEPPFLWLDNERILTQKSNGELVIFDIYGRKQDLAKFDTKYEIYNPPGIHEDLRGNIVYTCGHSYLIDLEKMEVSDYLWQPLGYGFQVSSFQDGKDYSLKAFKYMGQEIGQWISPNSEYAVTEGYIAFPYRTEDTPQFDVDGIAVWSRHTDQWTKIELDEFNGFLGWIKDW
;
A
#
# COMPACT_ATOMS: atom_id res chain seq x y z
N MET A 1 1.06 -83.05 -8.04
CA MET A 1 0.00 -82.09 -8.43
C MET A 1 -0.47 -81.40 -7.16
N LYS A 2 -0.17 -80.09 -7.01
CA LYS A 2 -0.79 -79.09 -6.09
C LYS A 2 -0.76 -79.44 -4.58
N SER A 3 -0.38 -78.59 -3.64
CA SER A 3 -0.65 -77.15 -3.54
C SER A 3 0.27 -76.54 -2.47
N MET A 4 0.98 -75.48 -2.82
CA MET A 4 1.54 -74.51 -1.88
C MET A 4 0.38 -73.76 -1.19
N ILE A 5 0.46 -73.57 0.12
CA ILE A 5 -0.34 -72.59 0.86
C ILE A 5 0.66 -71.59 1.43
N SER A 6 0.79 -70.44 0.77
CA SER A 6 1.50 -69.28 1.29
C SER A 6 0.52 -68.46 2.12
N SER A 7 0.77 -68.38 3.42
CA SER A 7 0.09 -67.46 4.34
C SER A 7 0.61 -66.05 4.12
N VAL A 8 -0.19 -65.19 3.50
CA VAL A 8 0.03 -63.74 3.46
C VAL A 8 -0.80 -63.14 4.60
N ILE A 9 -0.11 -62.72 5.66
CA ILE A 9 -0.70 -61.92 6.75
C ILE A 9 -0.67 -60.47 6.29
N ALA A 10 -1.83 -59.92 5.94
CA ALA A 10 -2.00 -58.50 5.68
C ALA A 10 -2.07 -57.77 7.04
N PHE A 11 -0.98 -57.08 7.40
CA PHE A 11 -0.99 -56.10 8.49
C PHE A 11 -1.72 -54.84 8.01
N LEU A 12 -3.00 -54.73 8.35
CA LEU A 12 -3.77 -53.50 8.18
C LEU A 12 -3.35 -52.54 9.30
N VAL A 13 -2.34 -51.71 9.07
CA VAL A 13 -2.02 -50.59 9.96
C VAL A 13 -3.06 -49.51 9.69
N VAL A 14 -4.13 -49.51 10.49
CA VAL A 14 -5.06 -48.39 10.56
C VAL A 14 -4.34 -47.29 11.35
N ILE A 15 -3.70 -46.38 10.62
CA ILE A 15 -3.26 -45.11 11.20
C ILE A 15 -4.54 -44.32 11.47
N PHE A 16 -5.06 -44.42 12.68
CA PHE A 16 -5.94 -43.39 13.22
C PHE A 16 -5.08 -42.14 13.39
N SER A 17 -5.02 -41.33 12.34
CA SER A 17 -4.68 -39.92 12.49
C SER A 17 -5.71 -39.39 13.47
N ALA A 18 -5.30 -39.14 14.71
CA ALA A 18 -6.05 -38.26 15.58
C ALA A 18 -6.08 -36.92 14.85
N SER A 19 -7.09 -36.71 14.02
CA SER A 19 -7.50 -35.38 13.57
C SER A 19 -7.86 -34.68 14.87
N SER A 20 -6.87 -34.00 15.44
CA SER A 20 -7.10 -32.93 16.39
C SER A 20 -8.27 -32.14 15.83
N MET A 21 -9.27 -31.87 16.67
CA MET A 21 -10.29 -30.86 16.38
C MET A 21 -9.56 -29.51 16.27
N CYS A 22 -8.81 -29.34 15.19
CA CYS A 22 -8.26 -28.08 14.76
C CYS A 22 -9.52 -27.29 14.41
N GLY A 23 -9.77 -26.21 15.15
CA GLY A 23 -10.87 -25.32 14.83
C GLY A 23 -10.82 -25.00 13.34
N GLN A 24 -11.97 -25.06 12.70
CA GLN A 24 -12.13 -24.70 11.29
C GLN A 24 -11.51 -23.31 11.08
N ASP A 25 -10.60 -23.16 10.12
CA ASP A 25 -9.93 -21.88 9.87
C ASP A 25 -10.84 -21.02 9.01
N ILE A 26 -11.58 -20.12 9.64
CA ILE A 26 -12.54 -19.24 8.98
C ILE A 26 -11.91 -17.85 8.80
N ASN A 27 -11.85 -17.41 7.55
CA ASN A 27 -11.35 -16.10 7.16
C ASN A 27 -12.39 -15.36 6.32
N TYR A 28 -12.47 -14.06 6.51
CA TYR A 28 -13.36 -13.17 5.79
C TYR A 28 -12.54 -12.15 4.99
N LEU A 29 -12.86 -11.99 3.71
CA LEU A 29 -12.36 -10.90 2.88
C LEU A 29 -13.50 -9.90 2.66
N PHE A 30 -13.24 -8.63 2.95
CA PHE A 30 -14.19 -7.56 2.71
C PHE A 30 -13.79 -6.79 1.44
N VAL A 31 -14.73 -6.65 0.51
CA VAL A 31 -14.51 -5.97 -0.78
C VAL A 31 -15.60 -4.93 -1.04
N GLY A 32 -15.21 -3.84 -1.69
CA GLY A 32 -16.12 -2.80 -2.17
C GLY A 32 -16.43 -2.97 -3.65
N GLU A 33 -17.66 -2.68 -4.03
CA GLU A 33 -18.15 -2.70 -5.42
C GLU A 33 -18.97 -1.43 -5.71
N LEU A 34 -18.94 -0.99 -6.98
CA LEU A 34 -19.81 0.08 -7.49
C LEU A 34 -20.98 -0.52 -8.26
N GLU A 35 -22.20 -0.02 -8.03
CA GLU A 35 -23.34 -0.47 -8.82
C GLU A 35 -23.33 0.21 -10.20
N LYS A 36 -23.29 -0.62 -11.26
CA LYS A 36 -23.24 -0.19 -12.65
C LYS A 36 -24.40 0.71 -13.07
N GLY A 37 -24.10 1.79 -13.79
CA GLY A 37 -25.07 2.55 -14.57
C GLY A 37 -25.90 3.60 -13.82
N ILE A 38 -25.66 3.86 -12.54
CA ILE A 38 -26.36 4.93 -11.81
C ILE A 38 -25.48 6.19 -11.76
N SER A 39 -26.03 7.34 -12.16
CA SER A 39 -25.39 8.67 -12.08
C SER A 39 -25.09 9.15 -10.65
N LYS A 40 -25.36 8.30 -9.66
CA LYS A 40 -24.99 8.40 -8.24
C LYS A 40 -24.44 7.04 -7.85
N SER A 41 -23.16 6.97 -7.49
CA SER A 41 -22.45 5.74 -7.17
C SER A 41 -22.98 5.13 -5.87
N GLN A 42 -24.02 4.31 -6.01
CA GLN A 42 -24.34 3.34 -4.98
C GLN A 42 -23.16 2.38 -4.86
N GLN A 43 -22.77 2.10 -3.62
CA GLN A 43 -21.62 1.25 -3.36
C GLN A 43 -22.05 0.17 -2.40
N LEU A 44 -21.53 -1.01 -2.65
CA LEU A 44 -21.82 -2.23 -1.94
C LEU A 44 -20.54 -2.67 -1.23
N ILE A 45 -20.71 -3.20 -0.03
CA ILE A 45 -19.64 -3.91 0.67
C ILE A 45 -20.08 -5.36 0.77
N TYR A 46 -19.21 -6.26 0.30
CA TYR A 46 -19.40 -7.69 0.40
C TYR A 46 -18.45 -8.29 1.43
N ARG A 47 -18.95 -9.29 2.15
CA ARG A 47 -18.19 -10.19 3.02
C ARG A 47 -18.08 -11.55 2.34
N LEU A 48 -16.87 -11.95 2.00
CA LEU A 48 -16.56 -13.20 1.32
C LEU A 48 -15.98 -14.17 2.36
N LYS A 49 -16.64 -15.31 2.56
CA LYS A 49 -16.27 -16.31 3.56
C LYS A 49 -15.39 -17.40 2.95
N PHE A 50 -14.29 -17.71 3.64
CA PHE A 50 -13.39 -18.80 3.33
C PHE A 50 -13.29 -19.74 4.54
N GLU A 51 -13.54 -21.02 4.32
CA GLU A 51 -13.45 -22.07 5.33
C GLU A 51 -12.36 -23.07 4.92
N ASP A 52 -11.29 -23.18 5.71
CA ASP A 52 -10.12 -24.02 5.41
C ASP A 52 -9.56 -23.77 3.99
N GLY A 53 -9.60 -22.51 3.57
CA GLY A 53 -9.14 -22.06 2.25
C GLY A 53 -10.16 -22.18 1.12
N ILE A 54 -11.32 -22.76 1.37
CA ILE A 54 -12.39 -22.93 0.37
C ILE A 54 -13.36 -21.76 0.47
N PHE A 55 -13.63 -21.09 -0.65
CA PHE A 55 -14.68 -20.08 -0.71
C PHE A 55 -16.07 -20.73 -0.54
N THR A 56 -16.86 -20.25 0.42
CA THR A 56 -18.14 -20.86 0.78
C THR A 56 -19.34 -19.94 0.63
N ASN A 57 -19.14 -18.62 0.76
CA ASN A 57 -20.25 -17.66 0.73
C ASN A 57 -19.80 -16.25 0.33
N ILE A 58 -20.70 -15.51 -0.32
CA ILE A 58 -20.63 -14.05 -0.50
C ILE A 58 -21.91 -13.43 0.06
N GLU A 59 -21.76 -12.42 0.90
CA GLU A 59 -22.86 -11.74 1.56
C GLU A 59 -22.74 -10.24 1.34
N GLU A 60 -23.79 -9.60 0.85
CA GLU A 60 -23.90 -8.14 0.84
C GLU A 60 -24.23 -7.67 2.27
N ILE A 61 -23.27 -6.99 2.91
CA ILE A 61 -23.42 -6.56 4.31
C ILE A 61 -23.81 -5.09 4.43
N HIS A 62 -23.55 -4.29 3.39
CA HIS A 62 -23.88 -2.87 3.42
C HIS A 62 -24.04 -2.28 2.04
N GLN A 63 -25.03 -1.41 1.92
CA GLN A 63 -25.32 -0.63 0.74
C GLN A 63 -25.39 0.84 1.17
N PHE A 64 -24.61 1.70 0.53
CA PHE A 64 -24.71 3.12 0.79
C PHE A 64 -24.80 3.94 -0.49
N ARG A 65 -25.66 4.95 -0.43
CA ARG A 65 -25.79 5.96 -1.47
C ARG A 65 -25.01 7.18 -1.04
N SER A 66 -23.92 7.47 -1.74
CA SER A 66 -23.16 8.67 -1.52
C SER A 66 -23.08 9.46 -2.81
N ASN A 67 -23.23 10.79 -2.71
CA ASN A 67 -22.94 11.69 -3.83
C ASN A 67 -21.42 11.81 -4.07
N LYS A 68 -20.61 11.20 -3.20
CA LYS A 68 -19.16 11.12 -3.33
C LYS A 68 -18.74 9.66 -3.36
N PRO A 69 -17.87 9.25 -4.28
CA PRO A 69 -17.30 7.92 -4.21
C PRO A 69 -16.52 7.73 -2.90
N VAL A 70 -17.04 6.97 -1.94
CA VAL A 70 -16.42 6.71 -0.62
C VAL A 70 -15.32 5.65 -0.73
N LEU A 71 -15.53 4.65 -1.59
CA LEU A 71 -14.63 3.50 -1.77
C LEU A 71 -13.67 3.64 -2.95
N ILE A 72 -13.74 4.68 -3.79
CA ILE A 72 -12.75 4.87 -4.88
C ILE A 72 -11.45 5.34 -4.25
N ASN A 73 -10.59 4.41 -3.87
CA ASN A 73 -9.21 4.75 -3.59
C ASN A 73 -8.30 3.58 -3.87
N ILE A 74 -7.23 3.86 -4.62
CA ILE A 74 -6.29 2.91 -5.24
C ILE A 74 -5.35 2.25 -4.20
N ARG A 75 -5.68 2.37 -2.92
CA ARG A 75 -4.84 1.92 -1.80
C ARG A 75 -5.70 1.06 -0.87
N PRO A 76 -5.14 -0.05 -0.35
CA PRO A 76 -5.86 -0.90 0.58
C PRO A 76 -6.25 -0.10 1.83
N TRP A 77 -7.40 -0.44 2.39
CA TRP A 77 -7.80 0.09 3.69
C TRP A 77 -6.92 -0.53 4.79
N GLU A 78 -6.74 0.20 5.88
CA GLU A 78 -6.04 -0.27 7.07
C GLU A 78 -7.05 -0.95 8.01
N ILE A 79 -6.81 -2.22 8.36
CA ILE A 79 -7.62 -2.93 9.37
C ILE A 79 -7.00 -2.70 10.75
N ILE A 80 -7.82 -2.24 11.69
CA ILE A 80 -7.41 -1.94 13.08
C ILE A 80 -8.18 -2.86 14.02
N GLU A 81 -7.43 -3.62 14.82
CA GLU A 81 -7.95 -4.54 15.85
C GLU A 81 -9.02 -5.50 15.30
N ASP A 82 -8.81 -6.01 14.08
CA ASP A 82 -9.71 -6.94 13.37
C ASP A 82 -11.18 -6.50 13.32
N ARG A 83 -11.44 -5.19 13.38
CA ARG A 83 -12.79 -4.64 13.49
C ARG A 83 -13.02 -3.38 12.66
N PHE A 84 -12.08 -2.46 12.62
CA PHE A 84 -12.29 -1.20 11.93
C PHE A 84 -11.51 -1.17 10.63
N ALA A 85 -12.19 -0.93 9.51
CA ALA A 85 -11.53 -0.61 8.25
C ALA A 85 -11.41 0.91 8.13
N VAL A 86 -10.20 1.40 7.91
CA VAL A 86 -9.92 2.83 7.68
C VAL A 86 -9.42 3.05 6.26
N SER A 87 -10.19 3.81 5.48
CA SER A 87 -9.84 4.07 4.09
C SER A 87 -8.67 5.04 3.96
N PRO A 88 -7.99 5.08 2.81
CA PRO A 88 -6.97 6.10 2.53
C PRO A 88 -7.52 7.54 2.49
N ALA A 89 -8.84 7.71 2.34
CA ALA A 89 -9.52 9.00 2.49
C ALA A 89 -9.97 9.27 3.95
N GLY A 90 -9.65 8.36 4.86
CA GLY A 90 -9.94 8.43 6.29
C GLY A 90 -11.41 8.21 6.63
N ILE A 91 -12.13 7.44 5.81
CA ILE A 91 -13.44 6.90 6.21
C ILE A 91 -13.20 5.76 7.19
N ILE A 92 -13.99 5.69 8.25
CA ILE A 92 -13.90 4.65 9.28
C ILE A 92 -15.18 3.84 9.23
N TYR A 93 -15.04 2.56 8.93
CA TYR A 93 -16.12 1.58 8.88
C TYR A 93 -15.93 0.53 9.98
N ASP A 94 -16.95 0.35 10.80
CA ASP A 94 -16.99 -0.71 11.80
C ASP A 94 -17.54 -1.98 11.15
N LEU A 95 -16.66 -2.95 10.91
CA LEU A 95 -16.98 -4.22 10.27
C LEU A 95 -17.84 -5.09 11.19
N GLN A 96 -17.85 -4.83 12.50
CA GLN A 96 -18.66 -5.58 13.44
C GLN A 96 -20.12 -5.17 13.43
N PHE A 97 -20.35 -3.86 13.48
CA PHE A 97 -21.70 -3.30 13.47
C PHE A 97 -22.18 -2.89 12.08
N GLU A 98 -21.38 -3.19 11.06
CA GLU A 98 -21.64 -2.94 9.65
C GLU A 98 -22.08 -1.48 9.41
N THR A 99 -21.34 -0.53 10.02
CA THR A 99 -21.72 0.89 10.05
C THR A 99 -20.55 1.84 9.84
N ILE A 100 -20.81 2.96 9.18
CA ILE A 100 -19.81 4.03 9.02
C ILE A 100 -19.79 4.87 10.30
N LEU A 101 -18.68 4.83 11.02
CA LEU A 101 -18.46 5.68 12.20
C LEU A 101 -18.09 7.11 11.80
N TYR A 102 -17.35 7.25 10.71
CA TYR A 102 -16.93 8.54 10.18
C TYR A 102 -16.82 8.49 8.65
N GLY A 103 -17.67 9.23 7.95
CA GLY A 103 -17.74 9.24 6.47
C GLY A 103 -16.77 10.19 5.77
N GLY A 104 -15.77 10.72 6.48
CA GLY A 104 -14.93 11.80 5.96
C GLY A 104 -15.63 13.17 5.94
N ARG A 105 -14.86 14.24 5.88
CA ARG A 105 -15.37 15.62 5.73
C ARG A 105 -14.61 16.33 4.62
N SER A 106 -15.32 17.11 3.78
CA SER A 106 -14.67 17.99 2.80
C SER A 106 -13.67 18.92 3.50
N GLY A 107 -12.50 19.12 2.90
CA GLY A 107 -11.45 19.97 3.47
C GLY A 107 -10.63 19.31 4.59
N TYR A 108 -10.72 17.99 4.73
CA TYR A 108 -9.85 17.22 5.61
C TYR A 108 -9.10 16.19 4.78
N SER A 109 -7.78 16.15 4.95
CA SER A 109 -6.90 15.14 4.41
C SER A 109 -6.60 14.15 5.52
N PHE A 110 -6.86 12.87 5.27
CA PHE A 110 -6.46 11.82 6.19
C PHE A 110 -4.93 11.75 6.26
N LEU A 111 -4.43 11.59 7.48
CA LEU A 111 -3.00 11.50 7.79
C LEU A 111 -2.61 10.11 8.28
N GLY A 112 -3.49 9.10 8.30
CA GLY A 112 -3.18 7.77 8.84
C GLY A 112 -3.71 7.53 10.25
N THR A 113 -3.39 6.35 10.78
CA THR A 113 -3.81 5.92 12.13
C THR A 113 -2.62 5.61 13.05
N GLU A 114 -2.84 5.75 14.35
CA GLU A 114 -1.94 5.32 15.42
C GLU A 114 -2.76 4.80 16.61
N GLY A 115 -2.64 3.50 16.87
CA GLY A 115 -3.46 2.81 17.87
C GLY A 115 -4.95 3.05 17.63
N PRO A 116 -5.70 3.58 18.63
CA PRO A 116 -7.13 3.82 18.51
C PRO A 116 -7.48 5.11 17.75
N TYR A 117 -6.52 5.85 17.20
CA TYR A 117 -6.75 7.18 16.66
C TYR A 117 -6.52 7.25 15.15
N ALA A 118 -7.46 7.86 14.43
CA ALA A 118 -7.30 8.28 13.04
C ALA A 118 -7.04 9.79 12.98
N TYR A 119 -6.00 10.22 12.26
CA TYR A 119 -5.56 11.61 12.24
C TYR A 119 -5.89 12.30 10.91
N TYR A 120 -6.14 13.60 10.99
CA TYR A 120 -6.55 14.41 9.84
C TYR A 120 -5.88 15.78 9.88
N HIS A 121 -5.54 16.29 8.71
CA HIS A 121 -5.14 17.68 8.50
C HIS A 121 -6.26 18.41 7.78
N ARG A 122 -6.71 19.53 8.34
CA ARG A 122 -7.67 20.39 7.66
C ARG A 122 -6.93 21.24 6.61
N PHE A 123 -7.28 21.07 5.35
CA PHE A 123 -6.79 21.92 4.27
C PHE A 123 -7.93 22.78 3.74
N ALA A 124 -7.59 23.99 3.31
CA ALA A 124 -8.54 24.87 2.67
C ALA A 124 -8.33 24.87 1.16
N LEU A 125 -9.42 24.70 0.43
CA LEU A 125 -9.41 24.63 -1.04
C LEU A 125 -9.09 25.97 -1.72
N VAL A 126 -9.13 27.09 -1.00
CA VAL A 126 -9.12 28.44 -1.60
C VAL A 126 -7.95 29.31 -1.13
N ASP A 127 -7.19 28.90 -0.11
CA ASP A 127 -6.09 29.71 0.44
C ASP A 127 -5.11 28.80 1.22
N TRP A 128 -4.30 28.03 0.49
CA TRP A 128 -3.39 27.03 1.06
C TRP A 128 -2.18 27.66 1.76
N GLU A 129 -1.87 28.93 1.47
CA GLU A 129 -0.74 29.65 2.05
C GLU A 129 -1.10 30.32 3.40
N ASN A 130 -2.34 30.80 3.59
CA ASN A 130 -2.68 31.62 4.76
C ASN A 130 -3.55 30.93 5.81
N ILE A 131 -3.97 29.67 5.60
CA ILE A 131 -4.84 28.99 6.56
C ILE A 131 -4.01 28.19 7.56
N PRO A 132 -4.17 28.44 8.88
CA PRO A 132 -3.46 27.69 9.91
C PRO A 132 -3.69 26.20 9.70
N ARG A 133 -2.59 25.42 9.69
CA ARG A 133 -2.67 23.97 9.61
C ARG A 133 -3.31 23.45 10.90
N GLU A 134 -4.58 23.07 10.83
CA GLU A 134 -5.30 22.51 11.96
C GLU A 134 -5.26 20.99 11.86
N PHE A 135 -4.75 20.35 12.92
CA PHE A 135 -4.70 18.91 13.03
C PHE A 135 -5.84 18.41 13.92
N TYR A 136 -6.39 17.27 13.55
CA TYR A 136 -7.50 16.61 14.23
C TYR A 136 -7.20 15.13 14.40
N TYR A 137 -7.87 14.52 15.36
CA TYR A 137 -7.92 13.08 15.51
C TYR A 137 -9.35 12.61 15.78
N PHE A 138 -9.61 11.36 15.45
CA PHE A 138 -10.85 10.65 15.72
C PHE A 138 -10.52 9.40 16.53
N ASP A 139 -11.07 9.29 17.74
CA ASP A 139 -10.99 8.07 18.56
C ASP A 139 -11.94 7.02 17.96
N ILE A 140 -11.37 5.98 17.37
CA ILE A 140 -12.08 4.93 16.64
C ILE A 140 -13.02 4.15 17.57
N PHE A 141 -12.64 3.97 18.83
CA PHE A 141 -13.40 3.15 19.79
C PHE A 141 -14.49 3.94 20.51
N ASN A 142 -14.19 5.19 20.87
CA ASN A 142 -15.06 5.99 21.74
C ASN A 142 -15.78 7.13 21.01
N GLY A 143 -15.30 7.51 19.83
CA GLY A 143 -15.63 8.79 19.21
C GLY A 143 -16.87 8.75 18.31
N ARG A 144 -17.66 9.83 18.39
CA ARG A 144 -18.59 10.24 17.32
C ARG A 144 -18.13 11.50 16.61
N GLU A 145 -17.20 12.25 17.20
CA GLU A 145 -16.76 13.55 16.72
C GLU A 145 -15.24 13.64 16.72
N MET A 146 -14.69 14.31 15.69
CA MET A 146 -13.27 14.61 15.65
C MET A 146 -12.89 15.63 16.72
N GLN A 147 -11.75 15.42 17.33
CA GLN A 147 -11.16 16.31 18.32
C GLN A 147 -9.98 17.04 17.70
N ARG A 148 -9.83 18.33 18.02
CA ARG A 148 -8.70 19.14 17.57
C ARG A 148 -7.47 18.82 18.41
N LEU A 149 -6.31 18.64 17.79
CA LEU A 149 -5.03 18.61 18.49
C LEU A 149 -4.73 20.02 19.02
N THR A 150 -4.71 20.18 20.36
CA THR A 150 -4.62 21.47 21.05
C THR A 150 -3.22 22.10 21.06
N SER A 151 -2.18 21.41 20.59
CA SER A 151 -0.80 21.89 20.62
C SER A 151 -0.28 22.21 19.22
N GLY A 152 -0.08 23.51 18.95
CA GLY A 152 0.74 24.06 17.85
C GLY A 152 0.37 23.61 16.43
N THR A 153 0.13 24.55 15.53
CA THR A 153 -0.26 24.30 14.12
C THR A 153 0.85 23.72 13.25
N SER A 154 1.77 22.93 13.83
CA SER A 154 2.99 22.51 13.17
C SER A 154 3.17 21.00 13.14
N PHE A 155 3.77 20.51 12.05
CA PHE A 155 4.17 19.11 11.91
C PHE A 155 5.16 18.67 13.01
N TRP A 156 5.88 19.61 13.61
CA TRP A 156 6.78 19.35 14.75
C TRP A 156 6.05 18.81 15.99
N HIS A 157 4.75 19.07 16.11
CA HIS A 157 3.93 18.67 17.25
C HIS A 157 3.04 17.45 16.95
N LEU A 158 3.15 16.86 15.76
CA LEU A 158 2.48 15.61 15.47
C LEU A 158 3.09 14.46 16.28
N PRO A 159 2.29 13.44 16.63
CA PRO A 159 2.80 12.17 17.10
C PRO A 159 3.96 11.67 16.23
N GLU A 160 4.99 11.11 16.88
CA GLU A 160 6.24 10.70 16.26
C GLU A 160 6.00 9.79 15.04
N MET A 161 5.08 8.83 15.16
CA MET A 161 4.79 7.90 14.07
C MET A 161 4.18 8.60 12.84
N LEU A 162 3.35 9.64 13.02
CA LEU A 162 2.79 10.41 11.89
C LEU A 162 3.85 11.29 11.21
N ARG A 163 4.83 11.78 11.98
CA ARG A 163 5.98 12.48 11.39
C ARG A 163 6.75 11.55 10.46
N HIS A 164 7.03 10.31 10.86
CA HIS A 164 7.76 9.35 10.03
C HIS A 164 6.91 8.76 8.89
N LYS A 165 5.66 8.38 9.15
CA LYS A 165 4.80 7.65 8.18
C LYS A 165 4.33 8.55 7.02
N PHE A 166 4.17 9.85 7.26
CA PHE A 166 3.58 10.77 6.27
C PHE A 166 4.47 11.93 5.86
N ASN A 167 5.50 12.22 6.65
CA ASN A 167 6.39 13.31 6.36
C ASN A 167 7.81 12.77 6.31
N ARG A 168 8.12 12.05 5.21
CA ARG A 168 9.46 11.56 4.82
C ARG A 168 10.55 12.63 4.88
N ASN A 169 10.13 13.86 5.04
CA ASN A 169 10.91 15.05 5.27
C ASN A 169 11.59 15.04 6.65
N PHE A 170 11.07 14.36 7.68
CA PHE A 170 11.75 14.28 8.98
C PHE A 170 12.84 13.21 9.01
N SER A 171 13.97 13.56 9.64
CA SER A 171 15.00 12.59 10.01
C SER A 171 14.43 11.50 10.92
N PRO A 172 15.05 10.30 11.00
CA PRO A 172 14.58 9.21 11.86
C PRO A 172 14.44 9.57 13.35
N ASP A 173 15.18 10.54 13.87
CA ASP A 173 15.03 11.06 15.25
C ASP A 173 14.04 12.24 15.39
N GLY A 174 13.43 12.66 14.27
CA GLY A 174 12.47 13.77 14.22
C GLY A 174 13.06 15.16 14.46
N ARG A 175 14.38 15.32 14.51
CA ARG A 175 15.03 16.62 14.80
C ARG A 175 15.25 17.50 13.58
N LEU A 176 15.37 16.91 12.41
CA LEU A 176 15.63 17.64 11.17
C LEU A 176 14.47 17.45 10.19
N TYR A 177 14.21 18.48 9.39
CA TYR A 177 13.17 18.51 8.38
C TYR A 177 13.75 18.94 7.03
N ALA A 178 13.74 18.04 6.05
CA ALA A 178 14.21 18.26 4.69
C ALA A 178 13.05 18.69 3.77
N TYR A 179 13.27 19.69 2.92
CA TYR A 179 12.22 20.22 2.03
C TYR A 179 12.79 20.94 0.82
N PHE A 180 11.95 21.11 -0.19
CA PHE A 180 12.21 21.99 -1.33
C PHE A 180 11.46 23.32 -1.12
N PRO A 181 12.15 24.48 -1.11
CA PRO A 181 11.51 25.77 -0.86
C PRO A 181 10.71 26.26 -2.07
N ASP A 182 11.16 25.92 -3.28
CA ASP A 182 10.54 26.31 -4.55
C ASP A 182 9.95 25.09 -5.25
N SER A 183 8.68 25.21 -5.66
CA SER A 183 8.00 24.24 -6.50
C SER A 183 8.37 24.38 -7.98
N ASP A 184 9.33 25.25 -8.32
CA ASP A 184 9.68 25.54 -9.71
C ASP A 184 10.57 24.42 -10.28
N LEU A 185 10.12 23.82 -11.37
CA LEU A 185 10.62 22.55 -11.94
C LEU A 185 12.05 22.59 -12.46
N SER A 186 12.63 23.78 -12.61
CA SER A 186 13.83 23.98 -13.41
C SER A 186 15.14 23.72 -12.65
N CYS A 187 15.12 23.73 -11.31
CA CYS A 187 16.21 23.29 -10.44
C CYS A 187 15.74 23.33 -8.99
N SER A 188 15.50 22.17 -8.38
CA SER A 188 15.05 22.12 -6.99
C SER A 188 16.25 22.19 -6.04
N GLU A 189 16.20 23.11 -5.08
CA GLU A 189 17.14 23.22 -3.97
C GLU A 189 16.64 22.38 -2.79
N LEU A 190 17.43 21.42 -2.31
CA LEU A 190 17.08 20.68 -1.10
C LEU A 190 17.66 21.40 0.12
N ARG A 191 16.80 21.75 1.07
CA ARG A 191 17.16 22.39 2.34
C ARG A 191 16.81 21.51 3.52
N VAL A 192 17.49 21.73 4.64
CA VAL A 192 17.20 21.12 5.93
C VAL A 192 17.01 22.20 6.98
N LYS A 193 16.07 22.02 7.90
CA LYS A 193 15.91 22.87 9.10
C LYS A 193 15.68 22.05 10.35
N ASP A 194 16.02 22.61 11.50
CA ASP A 194 15.97 21.98 12.83
C ASP A 194 14.79 22.46 13.70
N SER A 195 14.03 23.43 13.19
CA SER A 195 12.91 24.05 13.90
C SER A 195 11.94 24.69 12.91
N GLU A 196 10.74 25.03 13.37
CA GLU A 196 9.72 25.68 12.55
C GLU A 196 10.18 27.06 12.06
N ASP A 197 10.72 27.87 12.98
CA ASP A 197 11.11 29.27 12.79
C ASP A 197 12.45 29.45 12.07
N SER A 198 13.16 28.36 11.78
CA SER A 198 14.44 28.40 11.05
C SER A 198 14.20 28.45 9.53
N ASP A 199 14.96 29.32 8.84
CA ASP A 199 15.01 29.40 7.37
C ASP A 199 15.66 28.16 6.73
N GLY A 200 16.19 27.25 7.55
CA GLY A 200 16.98 26.10 7.12
C GLY A 200 18.28 26.49 6.40
N TRP A 201 19.03 25.48 6.01
CA TRP A 201 20.24 25.62 5.21
C TRP A 201 20.19 24.71 3.99
N LYS A 202 20.81 25.15 2.90
CA LYS A 202 20.93 24.38 1.67
C LYS A 202 21.88 23.21 1.86
N ILE A 203 21.47 22.02 1.42
CA ILE A 203 22.33 20.83 1.37
C ILE A 203 22.59 20.36 -0.07
N ALA A 204 21.71 20.68 -1.02
CA ALA A 204 21.92 20.34 -2.43
C ALA A 204 21.22 21.33 -3.38
N ASP A 205 21.74 21.43 -4.59
CA ASP A 205 21.15 22.14 -5.73
C ASP A 205 21.30 21.34 -7.02
N GLY A 206 20.65 21.80 -8.09
CA GLY A 206 20.72 21.16 -9.40
C GLY A 206 20.01 19.80 -9.44
N LEU A 207 19.04 19.58 -8.55
CA LEU A 207 18.23 18.37 -8.53
C LEU A 207 17.06 18.54 -9.49
N SER A 208 16.74 17.49 -10.24
CA SER A 208 15.73 17.55 -11.28
C SER A 208 14.97 16.24 -11.43
N VAL A 209 13.72 16.36 -11.85
CA VAL A 209 12.86 15.27 -12.30
C VAL A 209 12.44 15.57 -13.73
N SER A 210 12.55 14.58 -14.62
CA SER A 210 12.00 14.68 -15.96
C SER A 210 10.85 13.70 -16.11
N VAL A 211 9.64 14.22 -16.35
CA VAL A 211 8.47 13.40 -16.71
C VAL A 211 7.89 13.93 -18.01
N PRO A 212 7.25 13.09 -18.84
CA PRO A 212 6.52 13.53 -20.02
C PRO A 212 5.50 14.61 -19.67
N LEU A 213 5.30 15.56 -20.59
CA LEU A 213 4.42 16.73 -20.45
C LEU A 213 2.95 16.42 -20.11
N SER A 214 2.52 15.16 -20.23
CA SER A 214 1.19 14.72 -19.81
C SER A 214 0.97 14.83 -18.30
N SER A 215 2.05 14.91 -17.50
CA SER A 215 1.95 15.20 -16.08
C SER A 215 1.87 16.72 -15.87
N THR A 216 0.68 17.24 -15.55
CA THR A 216 0.44 18.68 -15.39
C THR A 216 0.95 19.26 -14.08
N PHE A 217 1.58 18.46 -13.22
CA PHE A 217 2.02 18.88 -11.89
C PHE A 217 3.54 18.95 -11.82
N PRO A 218 4.10 20.00 -11.20
CA PRO A 218 5.51 20.00 -10.86
C PRO A 218 5.81 18.86 -9.89
N HIS A 219 6.91 18.13 -10.13
CA HIS A 219 7.36 17.04 -9.28
C HIS A 219 8.71 17.39 -8.66
N GLU A 220 8.75 17.37 -7.34
CA GLU A 220 9.98 17.45 -6.58
C GLU A 220 10.81 16.17 -6.77
N PRO A 221 12.16 16.27 -6.80
CA PRO A 221 13.02 15.10 -6.74
C PRO A 221 12.69 14.22 -5.52
N PRO A 222 12.54 12.90 -5.68
CA PRO A 222 12.33 12.05 -4.53
C PRO A 222 13.56 12.07 -3.62
N PHE A 223 13.32 11.95 -2.33
CA PHE A 223 14.39 11.72 -1.38
C PHE A 223 13.94 10.80 -0.24
N LEU A 224 14.93 10.24 0.46
CA LEU A 224 14.76 9.38 1.63
C LEU A 224 15.91 9.65 2.61
N TRP A 225 15.60 9.90 3.88
CA TRP A 225 16.61 9.88 4.93
C TRP A 225 17.17 8.46 5.09
N LEU A 226 18.48 8.31 5.01
CA LEU A 226 19.16 7.03 5.27
C LEU A 226 19.45 6.86 6.77
N ASP A 227 19.66 7.98 7.45
CA ASP A 227 19.86 8.11 8.89
C ASP A 227 19.61 9.58 9.29
N ASN A 228 20.06 10.01 10.47
CA ASN A 228 19.87 11.39 10.94
C ASN A 228 20.76 12.44 10.25
N GLU A 229 21.74 12.02 9.44
CA GLU A 229 22.74 12.89 8.83
C GLU A 229 22.80 12.80 7.31
N ARG A 230 22.17 11.80 6.70
CA ARG A 230 22.30 11.52 5.26
C ARG A 230 20.96 11.35 4.57
N ILE A 231 20.85 11.89 3.37
CA ILE A 231 19.69 11.83 2.50
C ILE A 231 20.11 11.25 1.15
N LEU A 232 19.41 10.21 0.72
CA LEU A 232 19.45 9.70 -0.64
C LEU A 232 18.46 10.47 -1.51
N THR A 233 18.90 10.94 -2.68
CA THR A 233 18.06 11.63 -3.67
C THR A 233 18.60 11.39 -5.08
N GLN A 234 18.13 12.15 -6.06
CA GLN A 234 18.57 12.10 -7.45
C GLN A 234 18.99 13.48 -7.97
N LYS A 235 20.01 13.50 -8.84
CA LYS A 235 20.35 14.70 -9.64
C LYS A 235 19.49 14.82 -10.87
N SER A 236 19.27 13.71 -11.53
CA SER A 236 18.40 13.53 -12.68
C SER A 236 17.89 12.08 -12.67
N ASN A 237 16.92 11.76 -13.51
CA ASN A 237 16.38 10.40 -13.57
C ASN A 237 17.50 9.38 -13.83
N GLY A 238 17.68 8.45 -12.89
CA GLY A 238 18.72 7.40 -12.99
C GLY A 238 20.10 7.81 -12.50
N GLU A 239 20.28 9.04 -11.99
CA GLU A 239 21.52 9.50 -11.35
C GLU A 239 21.27 9.74 -9.84
N LEU A 240 21.51 8.70 -9.04
CA LEU A 240 21.30 8.68 -7.60
C LEU A 240 22.53 9.19 -6.85
N VAL A 241 22.28 9.99 -5.81
CA VAL A 241 23.30 10.65 -5.00
C VAL A 241 22.89 10.68 -3.54
N ILE A 242 23.89 10.62 -2.65
CA ILE A 242 23.71 10.82 -1.22
C ILE A 242 24.31 12.18 -0.86
N PHE A 243 23.56 12.98 -0.13
CA PHE A 243 24.07 14.17 0.54
C PHE A 243 24.04 13.97 2.03
N ASP A 244 25.03 14.50 2.74
CA ASP A 244 24.88 14.71 4.17
C ASP A 244 24.25 16.07 4.49
N ILE A 245 23.92 16.29 5.76
CA ILE A 245 23.34 17.54 6.25
C ILE A 245 24.28 18.75 6.12
N TYR A 246 25.56 18.56 5.75
CA TYR A 246 26.51 19.65 5.48
C TYR A 246 26.68 19.90 3.98
N GLY A 247 25.92 19.20 3.13
CA GLY A 247 25.97 19.29 1.68
C GLY A 247 27.17 18.59 1.04
N ARG A 248 27.87 17.71 1.77
CA ARG A 248 28.89 16.85 1.17
C ARG A 248 28.20 15.79 0.33
N LYS A 249 28.59 15.72 -0.95
CA LYS A 249 28.03 14.81 -1.94
C LYS A 249 28.83 13.51 -2.00
N GLN A 250 28.12 12.40 -2.08
CA GLN A 250 28.62 11.08 -2.47
C GLN A 250 27.80 10.55 -3.66
N ASP A 251 28.46 10.26 -4.78
CA ASP A 251 27.81 9.59 -5.91
C ASP A 251 27.45 8.14 -5.54
N LEU A 252 26.23 7.71 -5.86
CA LEU A 252 25.78 6.34 -5.65
C LEU A 252 25.81 5.55 -6.94
N ALA A 253 24.98 5.93 -7.91
CA ALA A 253 24.92 5.22 -9.18
C ALA A 253 24.39 6.13 -10.29
N LYS A 254 24.81 5.84 -11.51
CA LYS A 254 24.26 6.43 -12.73
C LYS A 254 23.95 5.32 -13.73
N PHE A 255 22.71 5.27 -14.19
CA PHE A 255 22.25 4.27 -15.14
C PHE A 255 21.15 4.84 -16.03
N ASP A 256 21.00 4.24 -17.21
CA ASP A 256 19.92 4.58 -18.13
C ASP A 256 18.63 3.88 -17.69
N THR A 257 17.53 4.64 -17.64
CA THR A 257 16.22 4.06 -17.33
C THR A 257 15.79 3.15 -18.46
N LYS A 258 15.46 1.89 -18.16
CA LYS A 258 15.11 0.88 -19.17
C LYS A 258 13.82 1.17 -19.94
N TYR A 259 12.89 1.92 -19.33
CA TYR A 259 11.55 2.17 -19.88
C TYR A 259 11.19 3.65 -19.83
N GLU A 260 10.18 4.00 -20.63
CA GLU A 260 9.56 5.32 -20.59
C GLU A 260 8.97 5.59 -19.20
N ILE A 261 9.17 6.81 -18.74
CA ILE A 261 8.81 7.23 -17.38
C ILE A 261 7.40 7.82 -17.45
N TYR A 262 6.37 7.03 -17.11
CA TYR A 262 4.99 7.54 -17.08
C TYR A 262 4.62 8.17 -15.75
N ASN A 263 5.30 7.77 -14.67
CA ASN A 263 5.07 8.26 -13.32
C ASN A 263 6.32 8.95 -12.78
N PRO A 264 6.17 9.96 -11.91
CA PRO A 264 7.29 10.61 -11.24
C PRO A 264 8.18 9.60 -10.52
N PRO A 265 9.51 9.81 -10.50
CA PRO A 265 10.40 8.98 -9.74
C PRO A 265 10.06 8.97 -8.25
N GLY A 266 10.32 7.86 -7.58
CA GLY A 266 10.06 7.67 -6.17
C GLY A 266 11.18 6.91 -5.50
N ILE A 267 11.47 7.22 -4.23
CA ILE A 267 12.39 6.44 -3.38
C ILE A 267 11.62 6.05 -2.14
N HIS A 268 11.62 4.78 -1.77
CA HIS A 268 10.90 4.28 -0.59
C HIS A 268 11.52 3.00 -0.07
N GLU A 269 11.15 2.60 1.15
CA GLU A 269 11.47 1.29 1.70
C GLU A 269 10.33 0.30 1.39
N ASP A 270 10.68 -0.94 1.04
CA ASP A 270 9.73 -2.04 0.93
C ASP A 270 9.41 -2.67 2.30
N LEU A 271 8.53 -3.69 2.32
CA LEU A 271 8.16 -4.40 3.57
C LEU A 271 9.32 -5.17 4.23
N ARG A 272 10.46 -5.29 3.57
CA ARG A 272 11.68 -5.91 4.11
C ARG A 272 12.73 -4.87 4.52
N GLY A 273 12.41 -3.58 4.42
CA GLY A 273 13.34 -2.48 4.68
C GLY A 273 14.36 -2.26 3.57
N ASN A 274 14.17 -2.86 2.39
CA ASN A 274 15.03 -2.58 1.25
C ASN A 274 14.68 -1.22 0.64
N ILE A 275 15.69 -0.47 0.22
CA ILE A 275 15.47 0.80 -0.47
C ILE A 275 15.20 0.53 -1.95
N VAL A 276 14.05 1.00 -2.42
CA VAL A 276 13.57 0.85 -3.79
C VAL A 276 13.47 2.22 -4.44
N TYR A 277 14.08 2.36 -5.61
CA TYR A 277 13.91 3.50 -6.50
C TYR A 277 13.02 3.13 -7.68
N THR A 278 11.94 3.86 -7.88
CA THR A 278 11.01 3.69 -9.00
C THR A 278 11.20 4.81 -10.00
N CYS A 279 11.54 4.50 -11.25
CA CYS A 279 11.72 5.47 -12.34
C CYS A 279 11.61 4.74 -13.69
N GLY A 280 10.38 4.65 -14.22
CA GLY A 280 10.02 3.79 -15.37
C GLY A 280 10.08 2.28 -15.06
N HIS A 281 11.05 1.86 -14.26
CA HIS A 281 11.21 0.54 -13.66
C HIS A 281 11.46 0.66 -12.16
N SER A 282 11.38 -0.45 -11.42
CA SER A 282 11.79 -0.48 -10.01
C SER A 282 13.19 -1.05 -9.87
N TYR A 283 14.02 -0.42 -9.04
CA TYR A 283 15.39 -0.82 -8.81
C TYR A 283 15.67 -0.92 -7.31
N LEU A 284 16.42 -1.95 -6.93
CA LEU A 284 16.91 -2.16 -5.58
C LEU A 284 18.21 -1.39 -5.41
N ILE A 285 18.33 -0.65 -4.31
CA ILE A 285 19.54 0.10 -3.97
C ILE A 285 20.27 -0.64 -2.85
N ASP A 286 21.51 -1.04 -3.12
CA ASP A 286 22.42 -1.63 -2.14
C ASP A 286 23.41 -0.54 -1.69
N LEU A 287 23.17 0.02 -0.50
CA LEU A 287 24.01 1.08 0.07
C LEU A 287 25.39 0.61 0.50
N GLU A 288 25.57 -0.68 0.79
CA GLU A 288 26.89 -1.21 1.20
C GLU A 288 27.79 -1.37 -0.02
N LYS A 289 27.23 -1.85 -1.13
CA LYS A 289 27.95 -1.99 -2.40
C LYS A 289 27.98 -0.71 -3.22
N MET A 290 27.13 0.27 -2.90
CA MET A 290 26.89 1.47 -3.71
C MET A 290 26.44 1.10 -5.13
N GLU A 291 25.55 0.11 -5.23
CA GLU A 291 25.09 -0.45 -6.50
C GLU A 291 23.56 -0.40 -6.61
N VAL A 292 23.08 -0.45 -7.85
CA VAL A 292 21.67 -0.51 -8.20
C VAL A 292 21.43 -1.76 -9.05
N SER A 293 20.42 -2.55 -8.70
CA SER A 293 20.04 -3.74 -9.44
C SER A 293 18.54 -3.76 -9.74
N ASP A 294 18.09 -4.63 -10.64
CA ASP A 294 16.67 -4.77 -10.92
C ASP A 294 15.90 -5.25 -9.69
N TYR A 295 14.78 -4.59 -9.40
CA TYR A 295 13.87 -5.02 -8.35
C TYR A 295 12.82 -5.94 -8.97
N LEU A 296 13.11 -7.24 -8.96
CA LEU A 296 12.30 -8.23 -9.69
C LEU A 296 11.07 -8.69 -8.90
N TRP A 297 11.15 -8.73 -7.57
CA TRP A 297 10.13 -9.33 -6.71
C TRP A 297 9.79 -8.40 -5.54
N GLN A 298 8.62 -7.78 -5.60
CA GLN A 298 8.09 -6.97 -4.52
C GLN A 298 7.51 -7.87 -3.42
N PRO A 299 7.93 -7.73 -2.15
CA PRO A 299 7.29 -8.40 -1.04
C PRO A 299 5.91 -7.78 -0.79
N LEU A 300 4.91 -8.63 -0.60
CA LEU A 300 3.55 -8.22 -0.24
C LEU A 300 3.24 -8.45 1.24
N GLY A 301 4.06 -9.24 1.95
CA GLY A 301 3.82 -9.65 3.33
C GLY A 301 3.43 -11.13 3.44
N TYR A 302 3.49 -11.71 4.63
CA TYR A 302 3.09 -13.10 4.91
C TYR A 302 3.70 -14.18 3.97
N GLY A 303 4.92 -13.93 3.48
CA GLY A 303 5.61 -14.82 2.54
C GLY A 303 5.22 -14.65 1.07
N PHE A 304 4.28 -13.76 0.75
CA PHE A 304 3.89 -13.45 -0.62
C PHE A 304 4.83 -12.46 -1.28
N GLN A 305 5.03 -12.64 -2.58
CA GLN A 305 5.73 -11.71 -3.45
C GLN A 305 5.03 -11.62 -4.82
N VAL A 306 5.16 -10.48 -5.48
CA VAL A 306 4.69 -10.26 -6.85
C VAL A 306 5.84 -9.76 -7.72
N SER A 307 5.88 -10.18 -8.98
CA SER A 307 6.87 -9.69 -9.92
C SER A 307 6.64 -8.20 -10.21
N SER A 308 7.65 -7.36 -10.07
CA SER A 308 7.49 -5.92 -10.34
C SER A 308 7.28 -5.63 -11.83
N PHE A 309 7.79 -6.50 -12.72
CA PHE A 309 7.66 -6.35 -14.17
C PHE A 309 7.90 -7.67 -14.92
N GLN A 310 7.23 -7.86 -16.07
CA GLN A 310 7.50 -8.96 -17.00
C GLN A 310 7.69 -8.38 -18.42
N ASP A 311 8.93 -8.37 -18.91
CA ASP A 311 9.36 -8.21 -20.31
C ASP A 311 8.58 -7.25 -21.24
N GLY A 312 8.29 -6.03 -20.77
CA GLY A 312 8.25 -4.85 -21.66
C GLY A 312 6.97 -4.64 -22.47
N LYS A 313 6.00 -5.55 -22.41
CA LYS A 313 4.82 -5.50 -23.31
C LYS A 313 3.48 -5.39 -22.60
N ASP A 314 3.36 -5.90 -21.38
CA ASP A 314 2.13 -5.75 -20.60
C ASP A 314 2.46 -5.56 -19.12
N TYR A 315 2.23 -4.35 -18.62
CA TYR A 315 2.45 -4.00 -17.20
C TYR A 315 1.57 -4.79 -16.23
N SER A 316 0.50 -5.41 -16.75
CA SER A 316 -0.50 -6.09 -15.94
C SER A 316 -0.27 -7.58 -15.78
N LEU A 317 0.55 -8.25 -16.60
CA LEU A 317 0.89 -9.66 -16.34
C LEU A 317 1.88 -9.74 -15.18
N LYS A 318 1.48 -10.41 -14.11
CA LYS A 318 2.22 -10.53 -12.86
C LYS A 318 2.37 -12.00 -12.48
N ALA A 319 3.59 -12.41 -12.12
CA ALA A 319 3.86 -13.68 -11.46
C ALA A 319 3.79 -13.50 -9.94
N PHE A 320 3.23 -14.48 -9.25
CA PHE A 320 3.05 -14.47 -7.80
C PHE A 320 3.84 -15.62 -7.17
N LYS A 321 4.43 -15.35 -6.01
CA LYS A 321 5.14 -16.34 -5.20
C LYS A 321 4.58 -16.42 -3.79
N TYR A 322 4.63 -17.62 -3.21
CA TYR A 322 4.45 -17.87 -1.79
C TYR A 322 5.67 -18.63 -1.27
N MET A 323 6.34 -18.10 -0.24
CA MET A 323 7.55 -18.69 0.36
C MET A 323 8.64 -19.03 -0.68
N GLY A 324 8.78 -18.19 -1.70
CA GLY A 324 9.76 -18.34 -2.78
C GLY A 324 9.34 -19.24 -3.95
N GLN A 325 8.25 -20.00 -3.81
CA GLN A 325 7.70 -20.84 -4.89
C GLN A 325 6.67 -20.07 -5.71
N GLU A 326 6.74 -20.17 -7.04
CA GLU A 326 5.74 -19.56 -7.93
C GLU A 326 4.40 -20.29 -7.81
N ILE A 327 3.34 -19.54 -7.54
CA ILE A 327 1.97 -20.04 -7.34
C ILE A 327 1.05 -19.70 -8.51
N GLY A 328 1.47 -18.86 -9.46
CA GLY A 328 0.72 -18.58 -10.68
C GLY A 328 1.07 -17.25 -11.33
N GLN A 329 0.49 -17.02 -12.50
CA GLN A 329 0.60 -15.77 -13.26
C GLN A 329 -0.80 -15.25 -13.59
N TRP A 330 -1.01 -13.95 -13.42
CA TRP A 330 -2.31 -13.31 -13.60
C TRP A 330 -2.16 -11.95 -14.24
N ILE A 331 -3.17 -11.58 -15.02
CA ILE A 331 -3.32 -10.21 -15.48
C ILE A 331 -3.99 -9.41 -14.36
N SER A 332 -3.22 -8.65 -13.60
CA SER A 332 -3.65 -7.82 -12.48
C SER A 332 -3.36 -6.35 -12.83
N PRO A 333 -4.40 -5.57 -13.23
CA PRO A 333 -4.20 -4.23 -13.77
C PRO A 333 -3.73 -3.21 -12.72
N ASN A 334 -3.98 -3.47 -11.44
CA ASN A 334 -3.69 -2.57 -10.33
C ASN A 334 -2.72 -3.22 -9.34
N SER A 335 -1.96 -2.39 -8.63
CA SER A 335 -1.07 -2.83 -7.53
C SER A 335 -1.81 -3.00 -6.19
N GLU A 336 -3.09 -3.34 -6.24
CA GLU A 336 -3.93 -3.55 -5.05
C GLU A 336 -3.91 -5.02 -4.66
N TYR A 337 -3.36 -5.30 -3.48
CA TYR A 337 -3.25 -6.65 -2.93
C TYR A 337 -3.79 -6.64 -1.51
N ALA A 338 -4.66 -7.58 -1.18
CA ALA A 338 -5.04 -7.90 0.19
C ALA A 338 -4.36 -9.21 0.59
N VAL A 339 -3.42 -9.16 1.53
CA VAL A 339 -2.72 -10.34 2.04
C VAL A 339 -2.98 -10.55 3.52
N THR A 340 -3.08 -11.81 3.92
CA THR A 340 -3.01 -12.24 5.32
C THR A 340 -2.27 -13.58 5.38
N GLU A 341 -2.15 -14.17 6.56
CA GLU A 341 -1.47 -15.44 6.74
C GLU A 341 -2.09 -16.55 5.87
N GLY A 342 -1.41 -16.91 4.79
CA GLY A 342 -1.84 -17.99 3.91
C GLY A 342 -2.87 -17.62 2.84
N TYR A 343 -3.23 -16.34 2.71
CA TYR A 343 -4.15 -15.86 1.68
C TYR A 343 -3.61 -14.63 0.97
N ILE A 344 -3.85 -14.56 -0.34
CA ILE A 344 -3.66 -13.36 -1.15
C ILE A 344 -4.88 -13.15 -2.04
N ALA A 345 -5.35 -11.92 -2.16
CA ALA A 345 -6.38 -11.50 -3.08
C ALA A 345 -5.93 -10.28 -3.90
N PHE A 346 -6.34 -10.22 -5.16
CA PHE A 346 -6.15 -9.06 -6.05
C PHE A 346 -7.21 -9.02 -7.16
N PRO A 347 -7.51 -7.85 -7.75
CA PRO A 347 -8.33 -7.79 -8.94
C PRO A 347 -7.62 -8.45 -10.11
N TYR A 348 -8.37 -9.25 -10.88
CA TYR A 348 -7.89 -9.84 -12.13
C TYR A 348 -8.69 -9.33 -13.32
N ARG A 349 -8.07 -9.44 -14.49
CA ARG A 349 -8.73 -9.28 -15.78
C ARG A 349 -8.40 -10.43 -16.72
N THR A 350 -9.23 -10.63 -17.72
CA THR A 350 -8.97 -11.49 -18.87
C THR A 350 -8.44 -10.65 -20.03
N GLU A 351 -7.99 -11.31 -21.10
CA GLU A 351 -7.46 -10.61 -22.28
C GLU A 351 -8.54 -9.80 -23.01
N ASP A 352 -9.81 -10.19 -22.87
CA ASP A 352 -10.95 -9.54 -23.52
C ASP A 352 -11.47 -8.31 -22.75
N THR A 353 -11.03 -8.14 -21.50
CA THR A 353 -11.48 -7.06 -20.60
C THR A 353 -10.74 -5.76 -20.91
N PRO A 354 -11.44 -4.62 -21.02
CA PRO A 354 -10.81 -3.31 -21.22
C PRO A 354 -9.72 -3.04 -20.18
N GLN A 355 -8.67 -2.31 -20.57
CA GLN A 355 -7.44 -2.14 -19.76
C GLN A 355 -7.68 -1.61 -18.33
N PHE A 356 -8.74 -0.84 -18.12
CA PHE A 356 -9.07 -0.22 -16.83
C PHE A 356 -10.20 -0.93 -16.09
N ASP A 357 -10.76 -1.98 -16.68
CA ASP A 357 -11.83 -2.78 -16.10
C ASP A 357 -11.24 -4.06 -15.51
N VAL A 358 -11.99 -4.69 -14.61
CA VAL A 358 -11.63 -5.92 -13.91
C VAL A 358 -12.82 -6.86 -13.96
N ASP A 359 -12.57 -8.17 -14.08
CA ASP A 359 -13.65 -9.17 -14.13
C ASP A 359 -14.07 -9.65 -12.74
N GLY A 360 -13.28 -9.34 -11.72
CA GLY A 360 -13.48 -9.79 -10.36
C GLY A 360 -12.18 -9.88 -9.60
N ILE A 361 -12.15 -10.74 -8.59
CA ILE A 361 -10.99 -10.97 -7.73
C ILE A 361 -10.50 -12.42 -7.82
N ALA A 362 -9.18 -12.57 -7.78
CA ALA A 362 -8.51 -13.86 -7.69
C ALA A 362 -7.97 -14.02 -6.27
N VAL A 363 -8.29 -15.14 -5.64
CA VAL A 363 -7.86 -15.47 -4.28
C VAL A 363 -7.09 -16.77 -4.29
N TRP A 364 -5.85 -16.78 -3.81
CA TRP A 364 -5.11 -18.02 -3.56
C TRP A 364 -5.07 -18.30 -2.07
N SER A 365 -5.19 -19.59 -1.72
CA SER A 365 -5.07 -20.06 -0.34
C SER A 365 -4.01 -21.14 -0.21
N ARG A 366 -3.14 -21.02 0.81
CA ARG A 366 -2.15 -22.04 1.15
C ARG A 366 -2.78 -23.37 1.58
N HIS A 367 -4.02 -23.34 2.05
CA HIS A 367 -4.70 -24.52 2.59
C HIS A 367 -5.13 -25.47 1.47
N THR A 368 -5.53 -24.90 0.33
CA THR A 368 -5.96 -25.65 -0.85
C THR A 368 -4.89 -25.71 -1.95
N ASP A 369 -3.87 -24.84 -1.87
CA ASP A 369 -2.87 -24.60 -2.94
C ASP A 369 -3.52 -24.30 -4.29
N GLN A 370 -4.65 -23.58 -4.26
CA GLN A 370 -5.48 -23.31 -5.43
C GLN A 370 -5.93 -21.85 -5.49
N TRP A 371 -6.13 -21.38 -6.72
CA TRP A 371 -6.79 -20.11 -7.00
C TRP A 371 -8.30 -20.29 -7.10
N THR A 372 -9.03 -19.37 -6.49
CA THR A 372 -10.47 -19.19 -6.63
C THR A 372 -10.72 -17.86 -7.35
N LYS A 373 -11.54 -17.88 -8.41
CA LYS A 373 -12.02 -16.67 -9.08
C LYS A 373 -13.41 -16.32 -8.55
N ILE A 374 -13.63 -15.04 -8.24
CA ILE A 374 -14.91 -14.52 -7.77
C ILE A 374 -15.24 -13.33 -8.66
N GLU A 375 -16.25 -13.50 -9.51
CA GLU A 375 -16.71 -12.46 -10.43
C GLU A 375 -17.46 -11.36 -9.65
N LEU A 376 -17.21 -10.10 -10.01
CA LEU A 376 -17.86 -8.91 -9.44
C LEU A 376 -18.18 -7.96 -10.61
N ASP A 377 -19.28 -7.20 -10.56
CA ASP A 377 -19.68 -6.38 -11.71
C ASP A 377 -18.77 -5.15 -11.86
N GLU A 378 -18.47 -4.44 -10.76
CA GLU A 378 -17.51 -3.32 -10.73
C GLU A 378 -16.70 -3.28 -9.43
N PHE A 379 -15.67 -4.13 -9.31
CA PHE A 379 -14.76 -4.08 -8.16
C PHE A 379 -14.14 -2.69 -7.98
N ASN A 380 -14.14 -2.23 -6.73
CA ASN A 380 -13.71 -0.88 -6.38
C ASN A 380 -12.53 -0.84 -5.41
N GLY A 381 -12.33 -1.88 -4.61
CA GLY A 381 -11.19 -1.96 -3.70
C GLY A 381 -11.35 -3.00 -2.60
N PHE A 382 -10.23 -3.35 -1.95
CA PHE A 382 -10.23 -4.20 -0.76
C PHE A 382 -10.36 -3.37 0.52
N LEU A 383 -11.22 -3.83 1.43
CA LEU A 383 -11.23 -3.33 2.81
C LEU A 383 -10.22 -4.11 3.66
N GLY A 384 -10.05 -5.42 3.42
CA GLY A 384 -9.03 -6.23 4.08
C GLY A 384 -9.52 -7.61 4.53
N TRP A 385 -8.62 -8.34 5.18
CA TRP A 385 -8.88 -9.66 5.74
C TRP A 385 -9.19 -9.57 7.24
N ILE A 386 -10.10 -10.41 7.72
CA ILE A 386 -10.39 -10.64 9.14
C ILE A 386 -10.44 -12.14 9.40
N LYS A 387 -9.83 -12.57 10.50
CA LYS A 387 -10.03 -13.92 11.03
C LYS A 387 -11.27 -13.95 11.92
N ASP A 388 -12.05 -15.02 11.85
CA ASP A 388 -13.32 -15.18 12.58
C ASP A 388 -13.26 -14.73 14.05
N TRP A 389 -14.37 -14.13 14.52
CA TRP A 389 -14.48 -13.42 15.80
C TRP A 389 -14.58 -14.33 17.03
#